data_AF-A0A2N5K2R6-F1
#
_entry.id   AF-A0A2N5K2R6-F1
#
_cell.length_a   1.000
_cell.length_b   1.000
_cell.length_c   1.000
_cell.angle_alpha   90.00
_cell.angle_beta   90.00
_cell.angle_gamma   90.00
#
_symmetry.space_group_name_H-M   'P 1'
#
loop_
_entity.id
_entity.type
_entity.pdbx_description
1 polymer ?
#
loop_
_entity_poly.entity_id
_entity_poly.type
_entity_poly.pdbx_seq_one_letter_code
_entity_poly.pdbx_strand_id
1 'polypeptide(L)'
;VQHPIRVIVDSHGRTPLSAKVLDPGLPGQTIIATVDAAGEWQAEVEHRGAEVLRLPPDTDGRVDLHALLRELGQRNLTSLLVEGGAQILGRFAAEQVIDRIWAFVAPKLIGGAIAPSPMGHPGVALMNDAQPWRFVRHEVVGDDLLIIAEPASTSTPTGEAKSSE
;
A
#
# COMPACT_ATOMS: atom_id res chain seq x y z
N VAL A 1 -18.32 -5.38 -17.44
CA VAL A 1 -17.01 -4.89 -16.97
C VAL A 1 -16.89 -5.27 -15.51
N GLN A 2 -15.83 -5.96 -15.09
CA GLN A 2 -15.59 -6.22 -13.67
C GLN A 2 -14.89 -5.00 -13.07
N HIS A 3 -15.41 -4.49 -11.97
CA HIS A 3 -14.85 -3.33 -11.28
C HIS A 3 -13.96 -3.81 -10.13
N PRO A 4 -12.76 -3.22 -9.93
CA PRO A 4 -11.90 -3.58 -8.82
C PRO A 4 -12.58 -3.22 -7.50
N ILE A 5 -12.33 -4.06 -6.48
CA ILE A 5 -12.70 -3.73 -5.10
C ILE A 5 -11.78 -2.62 -4.61
N ARG A 6 -12.34 -1.62 -3.96
CA ARG A 6 -11.60 -0.52 -3.34
C ARG A 6 -11.47 -0.79 -1.86
N VAL A 7 -10.24 -0.73 -1.34
CA VAL A 7 -9.96 -0.86 0.08
C VAL A 7 -9.44 0.47 0.59
N ILE A 8 -10.13 1.06 1.55
CA ILE A 8 -9.74 2.30 2.21
C ILE A 8 -9.24 1.96 3.60
N VAL A 9 -8.00 2.35 3.92
CA VAL A 9 -7.44 2.16 5.27
C VAL A 9 -7.71 3.41 6.10
N ASP A 10 -8.60 3.28 7.07
CA ASP A 10 -9.02 4.38 7.93
C ASP A 10 -9.28 3.89 9.36
N SER A 11 -8.21 3.89 10.16
CA SER A 11 -8.20 3.33 11.51
C SER A 11 -9.27 3.89 12.46
N HIS A 12 -9.74 5.13 12.22
CA HIS A 12 -10.58 5.88 13.15
C HIS A 12 -11.89 6.40 12.53
N GLY A 13 -12.30 5.88 11.37
CA GLY A 13 -13.56 6.31 10.73
C GLY A 13 -13.61 7.80 10.36
N ARG A 14 -12.51 8.35 9.84
CA ARG A 14 -12.41 9.75 9.39
C ARG A 14 -12.89 9.99 7.96
N THR A 15 -13.15 8.93 7.21
CA THR A 15 -13.61 9.00 5.82
C THR A 15 -14.92 9.78 5.80
N PRO A 16 -14.97 10.93 5.12
CA PRO A 16 -16.19 11.72 5.06
C PRO A 16 -17.31 10.93 4.39
N LEU A 17 -18.52 11.01 4.94
CA LEU A 17 -19.69 10.37 4.34
C LEU A 17 -20.04 10.92 2.94
N SER A 18 -19.50 12.10 2.60
CA SER A 18 -19.57 12.72 1.28
C SER A 18 -18.47 12.26 0.32
N ALA A 19 -17.54 11.39 0.75
CA ALA A 19 -16.48 10.90 -0.10
C ALA A 19 -17.04 10.08 -1.27
N LYS A 20 -16.54 10.34 -2.49
CA LYS A 20 -17.01 9.66 -3.72
C LYS A 20 -16.89 8.14 -3.66
N VAL A 21 -15.95 7.61 -2.86
CA VAL A 21 -15.78 6.17 -2.67
C VAL A 21 -16.98 5.51 -1.94
N LEU A 22 -17.83 6.31 -1.31
CA LEU A 22 -19.08 5.92 -0.65
C LEU A 22 -20.33 6.33 -1.45
N ASP A 23 -20.17 6.73 -2.71
CA ASP A 23 -21.32 6.97 -3.59
C ASP A 23 -21.94 5.62 -3.98
N PRO A 24 -23.23 5.36 -3.65
CA PRO A 24 -23.90 4.10 -4.02
C PRO A 24 -23.97 3.87 -5.54
N GLY A 25 -23.84 4.93 -6.35
CA GLY A 25 -23.78 4.85 -7.81
C GLY A 25 -22.41 4.50 -8.37
N LEU A 26 -21.36 4.50 -7.54
CA LEU A 26 -20.00 4.15 -7.97
C LEU A 26 -19.90 2.62 -8.16
N PRO A 27 -19.59 2.13 -9.36
CA PRO A 27 -19.57 0.69 -9.61
C PRO A 27 -18.41 -0.01 -8.90
N GLY A 28 -18.65 -1.24 -8.43
CA GLY A 28 -17.69 -2.04 -7.65
C GLY A 28 -17.88 -1.92 -6.14
N GLN A 29 -17.27 -2.80 -5.37
CA GLN A 29 -17.38 -2.81 -3.90
C GLN A 29 -16.37 -1.85 -3.26
N THR A 30 -16.79 -1.20 -2.19
CA THR A 30 -15.89 -0.43 -1.30
C THR A 30 -15.83 -1.14 0.06
N ILE A 31 -14.62 -1.35 0.58
CA ILE A 31 -14.33 -1.85 1.92
C ILE A 31 -13.57 -0.74 2.66
N ILE A 32 -14.02 -0.35 3.84
CA ILE A 32 -13.24 0.49 4.76
C ILE A 32 -12.67 -0.39 5.87
N ALA A 33 -11.35 -0.55 5.87
CA ALA A 33 -10.59 -1.21 6.92
C ALA A 33 -10.35 -0.24 8.09
N THR A 34 -10.76 -0.62 9.30
CA THR A 34 -10.72 0.22 10.51
C THR A 34 -10.25 -0.58 11.73
N VAL A 35 -9.81 0.12 12.77
CA VAL A 35 -9.59 -0.48 14.11
C VAL A 35 -10.88 -0.35 14.92
N ASP A 36 -11.32 0.89 15.19
CA ASP A 36 -12.32 1.17 16.23
C ASP A 36 -13.58 1.90 15.74
N ALA A 37 -13.83 1.97 14.43
CA ALA A 37 -15.05 2.65 13.97
C ALA A 37 -16.30 1.90 14.45
N ALA A 38 -17.16 2.61 15.15
CA ALA A 38 -18.41 2.10 15.72
C ALA A 38 -19.48 3.19 15.71
N GLY A 39 -20.74 2.79 15.90
CA GLY A 39 -21.87 3.71 16.05
C GLY A 39 -22.40 4.25 14.72
N GLU A 40 -22.92 5.48 14.77
CA GLU A 40 -23.66 6.11 13.66
C GLU A 40 -22.86 6.18 12.35
N TRP A 41 -21.55 6.44 12.45
CA TRP A 41 -20.68 6.52 11.27
C TRP A 41 -20.64 5.19 10.51
N GLN A 42 -20.48 4.07 11.21
CA GLN A 42 -20.42 2.75 10.58
C GLN A 42 -21.76 2.42 9.93
N ALA A 43 -22.86 2.66 10.63
CA ALA A 43 -24.20 2.42 10.10
C ALA A 43 -24.46 3.21 8.82
N GLU A 44 -23.99 4.46 8.75
CA GLU A 44 -24.15 5.31 7.57
C GLU A 44 -23.24 4.89 6.40
N VAL A 45 -22.02 4.43 6.68
CA VAL A 45 -21.13 3.82 5.68
C VAL A 45 -21.75 2.56 5.07
N GLU A 46 -22.29 1.68 5.92
CA GLU A 46 -22.96 0.45 5.51
C GLU A 46 -24.26 0.72 4.76
N HIS A 47 -25.04 1.72 5.19
CA HIS A 47 -26.24 2.16 4.49
C HIS A 47 -25.95 2.62 3.05
N ARG A 48 -24.76 3.20 2.82
CA ARG A 48 -24.27 3.60 1.49
C ARG A 48 -23.72 2.44 0.65
N GLY A 49 -23.74 1.22 1.18
CA GLY A 49 -23.32 0.00 0.47
C GLY A 49 -21.82 -0.31 0.57
N ALA A 50 -21.07 0.40 1.41
CA ALA A 50 -19.67 0.06 1.70
C ALA A 50 -19.59 -0.91 2.88
N GLU A 51 -18.66 -1.84 2.84
CA GLU A 51 -18.39 -2.77 3.94
C GLU A 51 -17.43 -2.11 4.94
N VAL A 52 -17.70 -2.25 6.25
CA VAL A 52 -16.73 -1.88 7.29
C VAL A 52 -16.04 -3.14 7.81
N LEU A 53 -14.75 -3.24 7.55
CA LEU A 53 -13.89 -4.33 7.97
C LEU A 53 -13.07 -3.93 9.21
N ARG A 54 -13.40 -4.52 10.36
CA ARG A 54 -12.65 -4.32 11.60
C ARG A 54 -11.44 -5.24 11.66
N LEU A 55 -10.27 -4.67 11.97
CA LEU A 55 -8.99 -5.35 12.05
C LEU A 55 -8.25 -4.95 13.34
N PRO A 56 -7.34 -5.81 13.83
CA PRO A 56 -6.52 -5.46 14.99
C PRO A 56 -5.66 -4.22 14.71
N PRO A 57 -5.32 -3.44 15.75
CA PRO A 57 -4.36 -2.36 15.64
C PRO A 57 -2.91 -2.89 15.56
N ASP A 58 -2.06 -2.17 14.85
CA ASP A 58 -0.61 -2.25 14.96
C ASP A 58 -0.10 -1.56 16.24
N THR A 59 1.21 -1.49 16.41
CA THR A 59 1.84 -0.86 17.58
C THR A 59 1.55 0.64 17.71
N ASP A 60 1.14 1.30 16.63
CA ASP A 60 0.80 2.72 16.59
C ASP A 60 -0.72 2.97 16.67
N GLY A 61 -1.53 1.94 16.93
CA GLY A 61 -2.99 2.04 16.99
C GLY A 61 -3.67 2.19 15.62
N ARG A 62 -2.98 1.85 14.53
CA ARG A 62 -3.48 1.90 13.16
C ARG A 62 -3.88 0.51 12.68
N VAL A 63 -4.63 0.39 11.59
CA VAL A 63 -4.91 -0.93 10.99
C VAL A 63 -3.61 -1.69 10.72
N ASP A 64 -3.47 -2.88 11.29
CA ASP A 64 -2.39 -3.83 11.01
C ASP A 64 -2.47 -4.28 9.53
N LEU A 65 -1.42 -3.98 8.73
CA LEU A 65 -1.46 -4.29 7.30
C LEU A 65 -1.28 -5.79 7.03
N HIS A 66 -0.55 -6.54 7.84
CA HIS A 66 -0.49 -8.00 7.72
C HIS A 66 -1.84 -8.65 7.98
N ALA A 67 -2.61 -8.15 8.97
CA ALA A 67 -3.97 -8.60 9.22
C ALA A 67 -4.90 -8.27 8.05
N LEU A 68 -4.78 -7.06 7.49
CA LEU A 68 -5.51 -6.64 6.30
C LEU A 68 -5.21 -7.55 5.11
N LEU A 69 -3.93 -7.74 4.77
CA LEU A 69 -3.52 -8.56 3.63
C LEU A 69 -3.95 -10.02 3.78
N ARG A 70 -3.91 -10.57 5.00
CA ARG A 70 -4.40 -11.92 5.30
C ARG A 70 -5.90 -12.05 5.06
N GLU A 71 -6.69 -11.11 5.56
CA GLU A 71 -8.14 -11.08 5.36
C GLU A 71 -8.51 -10.95 3.87
N LEU A 72 -7.84 -10.06 3.14
CA LEU A 72 -8.04 -9.90 1.70
C LEU A 72 -7.66 -11.18 0.94
N GLY A 73 -6.56 -11.84 1.32
CA GLY A 73 -6.14 -13.12 0.76
C GLY A 73 -7.17 -14.23 0.99
N GLN A 74 -7.78 -14.30 2.18
CA GLN A 74 -8.86 -15.26 2.49
C GLN A 74 -10.11 -15.04 1.61
N ARG A 75 -10.31 -13.81 1.12
CA ARG A 75 -11.37 -13.44 0.17
C ARG A 75 -10.98 -13.65 -1.29
N ASN A 76 -9.85 -14.31 -1.55
CA ASN A 76 -9.26 -14.51 -2.89
C ASN A 76 -8.88 -13.21 -3.60
N LEU A 77 -8.60 -12.12 -2.86
CA LEU A 77 -8.04 -10.89 -3.41
C LEU A 77 -6.52 -11.00 -3.41
N THR A 78 -6.00 -11.54 -4.50
CA THR A 78 -4.58 -11.93 -4.65
C THR A 78 -3.69 -10.86 -5.27
N SER A 79 -4.26 -9.74 -5.69
CA SER A 79 -3.50 -8.60 -6.23
C SER A 79 -4.10 -7.29 -5.75
N LEU A 80 -3.22 -6.38 -5.36
CA LEU A 80 -3.56 -5.08 -4.81
C LEU A 80 -2.74 -4.02 -5.52
N LEU A 81 -3.42 -2.99 -6.04
CA LEU A 81 -2.78 -1.74 -6.44
C LEU A 81 -2.86 -0.79 -5.25
N VAL A 82 -1.73 -0.56 -4.60
CA VAL A 82 -1.66 0.33 -3.43
C VAL A 82 -1.32 1.74 -3.90
N GLU A 83 -2.29 2.63 -3.78
CA GLU A 83 -2.15 4.06 -4.05
C GLU A 83 -2.38 4.85 -2.76
N GLY A 84 -1.79 6.04 -2.68
CA GLY A 84 -2.03 6.95 -1.56
C GLY A 84 -0.86 7.85 -1.26
N GLY A 85 -0.91 8.48 -0.10
CA GLY A 85 0.14 9.37 0.36
C GLY A 85 1.36 8.65 0.92
N ALA A 86 2.41 9.43 1.19
CA ALA A 86 3.68 8.98 1.73
C ALA A 86 3.55 7.98 2.90
N GLN A 87 2.60 8.21 3.82
CA GLN A 87 2.42 7.41 5.02
C GLN A 87 2.01 5.96 4.73
N ILE A 88 1.01 5.73 3.86
CA ILE A 88 0.58 4.35 3.58
C ILE A 88 1.64 3.60 2.78
N LEU A 89 2.23 4.26 1.76
CA LEU A 89 3.30 3.67 0.95
C LEU A 89 4.54 3.35 1.80
N GLY A 90 4.90 4.25 2.72
CA GLY A 90 6.00 4.04 3.66
C GLY A 90 5.77 2.89 4.64
N ARG A 91 4.52 2.69 5.10
CA ARG A 91 4.17 1.53 5.95
C ARG A 91 4.25 0.21 5.20
N PHE A 92 3.70 0.13 3.98
CA PHE A 92 3.85 -1.05 3.13
C PHE A 92 5.33 -1.40 2.87
N ALA A 93 6.17 -0.38 2.66
CA ALA A 93 7.61 -0.57 2.48
C ALA A 93 8.29 -1.06 3.77
N ALA A 94 7.95 -0.47 4.92
CA ALA A 94 8.52 -0.85 6.21
C ALA A 94 8.16 -2.27 6.64
N GLU A 95 6.94 -2.72 6.32
CA GLU A 95 6.48 -4.09 6.58
C GLU A 95 7.01 -5.11 5.53
N GLN A 96 7.76 -4.66 4.53
CA GLN A 96 8.34 -5.51 3.47
C GLN A 96 7.31 -6.34 2.70
N VAL A 97 6.12 -5.80 2.50
CA VAL A 97 4.98 -6.47 1.83
C VAL A 97 4.73 -5.93 0.41
N ILE A 98 5.74 -5.31 -0.21
CA ILE A 98 5.66 -4.80 -1.59
C ILE A 98 6.37 -5.79 -2.53
N ASP A 99 5.63 -6.32 -3.50
CA ASP A 99 6.19 -7.22 -4.53
C ASP A 99 6.68 -6.47 -5.77
N ARG A 100 6.07 -5.31 -6.09
CA ARG A 100 6.37 -4.54 -7.30
C ARG A 100 6.09 -3.06 -7.09
N ILE A 101 6.99 -2.21 -7.55
CA ILE A 101 6.86 -0.75 -7.54
C ILE A 101 6.55 -0.27 -8.96
N TRP A 102 5.59 0.64 -9.08
CA TRP A 102 5.32 1.43 -10.27
C TRP A 102 5.51 2.91 -9.90
N ALA A 103 6.61 3.50 -10.35
CA ALA A 103 6.93 4.90 -10.07
C ALA A 103 6.80 5.74 -11.34
N PHE A 104 5.98 6.80 -11.25
CA PHE A 104 5.85 7.81 -12.31
C PHE A 104 6.61 9.06 -11.91
N VAL A 105 7.54 9.50 -12.76
CA VAL A 105 8.37 10.68 -12.55
C VAL A 105 8.09 11.70 -13.64
N ALA A 106 7.45 12.81 -13.26
CA ALA A 106 7.22 13.93 -14.15
C ALA A 106 8.46 14.86 -14.22
N PRO A 107 8.73 15.51 -15.36
CA PRO A 107 9.82 16.48 -15.52
C PRO A 107 9.46 17.83 -14.86
N LYS A 108 9.14 17.81 -13.56
CA LYS A 108 8.67 18.97 -12.78
C LYS A 108 9.47 19.12 -11.49
N LEU A 109 9.80 20.35 -11.13
CA LEU A 109 10.48 20.69 -9.88
C LEU A 109 9.48 21.34 -8.93
N ILE A 110 9.23 20.69 -7.79
CA ILE A 110 8.35 21.22 -6.73
C ILE A 110 9.18 21.94 -5.65
N GLY A 111 10.29 21.33 -5.22
CA GLY A 111 11.10 21.85 -4.11
C GLY A 111 10.37 21.81 -2.75
N GLY A 112 10.99 22.41 -1.73
CA GLY A 112 10.42 22.55 -0.39
C GLY A 112 10.88 21.50 0.62
N ALA A 113 11.45 21.96 1.73
CA ALA A 113 11.97 21.08 2.79
C ALA A 113 10.89 20.25 3.51
N ILE A 114 9.63 20.71 3.46
CA ILE A 114 8.47 20.04 4.07
C ILE A 114 7.55 19.41 3.01
N ALA A 115 7.94 19.44 1.74
CA ALA A 115 7.15 18.81 0.69
C ALA A 115 7.08 17.29 0.95
N PRO A 116 5.91 16.66 0.80
CA PRO A 116 5.78 15.22 1.01
C PRO A 116 6.73 14.44 0.09
N SER A 117 7.50 13.52 0.66
CA SER A 117 8.25 12.53 -0.11
C SER A 117 7.32 11.47 -0.69
N PRO A 118 7.73 10.72 -1.73
CA PRO A 118 6.94 9.62 -2.28
C PRO A 118 6.63 8.51 -1.26
N MET A 119 7.55 8.28 -0.31
CA MET A 119 7.39 7.33 0.79
C MET A 119 7.73 8.00 2.12
N GLY A 120 6.84 7.87 3.09
CA GLY A 120 6.92 8.49 4.41
C GLY A 120 7.08 7.42 5.47
N HIS A 121 8.32 7.21 5.92
CA HIS A 121 8.71 6.34 7.02
C HIS A 121 10.07 6.81 7.52
N PRO A 122 10.45 6.60 8.80
CA PRO A 122 11.82 6.84 9.28
C PRO A 122 12.93 6.20 8.43
N GLY A 123 12.57 5.18 7.65
CA GLY A 123 13.46 4.49 6.73
C GLY A 123 14.56 3.71 7.45
N VAL A 124 15.67 3.51 6.74
CA VAL A 124 16.89 2.90 7.25
C VAL A 124 17.99 3.96 7.37
N ALA A 125 18.89 3.79 8.33
CA ALA A 125 19.98 4.74 8.55
C ALA A 125 21.17 4.50 7.60
N LEU A 126 21.42 3.25 7.23
CA LEU A 126 22.55 2.86 6.39
C LEU A 126 22.05 2.31 5.05
N MET A 127 22.78 2.62 3.97
CA MET A 127 22.45 2.12 2.64
C MET A 127 22.51 0.59 2.54
N ASN A 128 23.37 -0.06 3.33
CA ASN A 128 23.45 -1.51 3.39
C ASN A 128 22.22 -2.18 4.03
N ASP A 129 21.43 -1.42 4.80
CA ASP A 129 20.18 -1.91 5.39
C ASP A 129 19.00 -1.73 4.43
N ALA A 130 19.19 -0.99 3.33
CA ALA A 130 18.14 -0.77 2.35
C ALA A 130 17.89 -2.04 1.54
N GLN A 131 16.62 -2.42 1.41
CA GLN A 131 16.23 -3.55 0.57
C GLN A 131 16.64 -3.27 -0.88
N PRO A 132 17.37 -4.19 -1.54
CA PRO A 132 17.76 -4.00 -2.93
C PRO A 132 16.58 -4.26 -3.88
N TRP A 133 16.45 -3.41 -4.89
CA TRP A 133 15.46 -3.52 -5.96
C TRP A 133 16.15 -3.55 -7.32
N ARG A 134 15.55 -4.27 -8.28
CA ARG A 134 16.01 -4.31 -9.66
C ARG A 134 14.98 -3.65 -10.58
N PHE A 135 15.44 -2.86 -11.55
CA PHE A 135 14.56 -2.36 -12.60
C PHE A 135 14.17 -3.50 -13.53
N VAL A 136 12.86 -3.63 -13.75
CA VAL A 136 12.26 -4.61 -14.66
C VAL A 136 11.92 -3.95 -15.99
N ARG A 137 11.44 -2.71 -15.95
CA ARG A 137 11.07 -1.93 -17.13
C ARG A 137 11.20 -0.45 -16.83
N HIS A 138 11.56 0.32 -17.84
CA HIS A 138 11.41 1.78 -17.83
C HIS A 138 10.95 2.24 -19.21
N GLU A 139 10.05 3.22 -19.26
CA GLU A 139 9.54 3.77 -20.51
C GLU A 139 8.95 5.17 -20.31
N VAL A 140 8.87 5.94 -21.39
CA VAL A 140 8.18 7.23 -21.38
C VAL A 140 6.69 7.01 -21.65
N VAL A 141 5.82 7.56 -20.79
CA VAL A 141 4.36 7.52 -20.91
C VAL A 141 3.84 8.95 -20.93
N GLY A 142 3.45 9.43 -22.12
CA GLY A 142 3.17 10.85 -22.32
C GLY A 142 4.43 11.69 -22.08
N ASP A 143 4.38 12.60 -21.12
CA ASP A 143 5.52 13.44 -20.73
C ASP A 143 6.29 12.90 -19.50
N ASP A 144 5.85 11.78 -18.92
CA ASP A 144 6.38 11.22 -17.67
C ASP A 144 7.24 9.97 -17.93
N LEU A 145 8.17 9.68 -17.01
CA LEU A 145 8.94 8.43 -16.98
C LEU A 145 8.26 7.42 -16.05
N LEU A 146 7.91 6.25 -16.58
CA LEU A 146 7.50 5.09 -15.80
C LEU A 146 8.73 4.23 -15.48
N ILE A 147 8.89 3.86 -14.21
CA ILE A 147 9.86 2.90 -13.72
C ILE A 147 9.11 1.76 -13.02
N ILE A 148 9.35 0.52 -13.44
CA ILE A 148 8.85 -0.68 -12.78
C ILE A 148 10.02 -1.42 -12.14
N ALA A 149 9.91 -1.72 -10.85
CA ALA A 149 10.93 -2.43 -10.09
C ALA A 149 10.34 -3.58 -9.26
N GLU A 150 11.16 -4.59 -9.00
CA GLU A 150 10.86 -5.74 -8.13
C GLU A 150 12.00 -5.94 -7.13
N PRO A 151 11.76 -6.61 -5.99
CA PRO A 151 12.82 -6.98 -5.07
C PRO A 151 13.91 -7.78 -5.80
N ALA A 152 15.18 -7.46 -5.56
CA ALA A 152 16.27 -8.29 -6.04
C ALA A 152 16.25 -9.60 -5.23
N SER A 153 16.19 -10.76 -5.89
CA SER A 153 16.22 -12.04 -5.17
C SER A 153 17.52 -12.15 -4.39
N THR A 154 17.44 -12.42 -3.09
CA THR A 154 18.59 -12.87 -2.31
C THR A 154 18.87 -14.31 -2.74
N SER A 155 19.71 -14.51 -3.76
CA SER A 155 20.34 -15.81 -3.90
C SER A 155 21.21 -16.00 -2.65
N THR A 156 20.76 -16.81 -1.69
CA THR A 156 21.64 -17.36 -0.67
C THR A 156 22.83 -17.97 -1.41
N PRO A 157 24.09 -17.60 -1.12
CA PRO A 157 25.21 -18.34 -1.66
C PRO A 157 25.10 -19.75 -1.08
N THR A 158 24.73 -20.72 -1.90
CA THR A 158 24.91 -22.13 -1.58
C THR A 158 26.41 -22.31 -1.38
N GLY A 159 26.83 -22.43 -0.12
CA GLY A 159 28.20 -22.71 0.23
C GLY A 159 28.59 -24.06 -0.32
N GLU A 160 29.18 -24.10 -1.51
CA GLU A 160 30.08 -25.18 -1.88
C GLU A 160 31.35 -25.01 -1.04
N ALA A 161 31.37 -25.72 0.08
CA ALA A 161 32.61 -26.06 0.75
C ALA A 161 33.47 -26.85 -0.25
N LYS A 162 34.42 -26.18 -0.89
CA LYS A 162 35.55 -26.85 -1.53
C LYS A 162 36.42 -27.43 -0.42
N SER A 163 36.18 -28.70 -0.12
CA SER A 163 37.17 -29.61 0.44
C SER A 163 38.20 -29.94 -0.64
N SER A 164 39.47 -29.62 -0.38
CA SER A 164 40.68 -30.16 -1.01
C SER A 164 41.84 -29.48 -0.31
N GLU A 165 42.46 -30.16 0.67
CA GLU A 165 43.72 -30.93 0.53
C GLU A 165 44.96 -30.04 0.64
#